data_AF-A0A954X5Q9-F1
#
_entry.id   AF-A0A954X5Q9-F1
#
_cell.length_a   1.000
_cell.length_b   1.000
_cell.length_c   1.000
_cell.angle_alpha   90.00
_cell.angle_beta   90.00
_cell.angle_gamma   90.00
#
_symmetry.space_group_name_H-M   'P 1'
#
loop_
_entity.id
_entity.type
_entity.pdbx_description
1 polymer ?
#
loop_
_entity_poly.entity_id
_entity_poly.type
_entity_poly.pdbx_seq_one_letter_code
_entity_poly.pdbx_strand_id
1 'polypeptide(L)'
;MRIDANQSAGPALGPGTGSGTHIHNFRFINSEIYNAGNYYGVYAGGGTGCSAMDTWLTDMEFRNSVFRQIDGRGIQIEPRADSSGLIVDGNAFHDIGYANSGNQSISMAVQPAGACGGVTDNVEISNNIAWDLGGGFALVDYGLADASNFKIIDNTVWNYANASPVTLNSHAITASVDGYKAEVRNNILLAPANSGVNPLNRASGFTSNDNLCEQGSACGSGALTGSADETYVSVDSASATFLFPKGNALGNAVLQPGFELDYFGVMRSGAIDVGAIEQ
;
A
#
# COMPACT_ATOMS: atom_id res chain seq x y z
N MET A 1 2.08 -8.72 17.66
CA MET A 1 3.33 -9.51 17.53
C MET A 1 4.40 -8.62 16.91
N ARG A 2 5.70 -8.79 17.21
CA ARG A 2 6.80 -8.08 16.50
C ARG A 2 7.70 -9.09 15.80
N ILE A 3 7.99 -8.89 14.52
CA ILE A 3 8.86 -9.71 13.70
C ILE A 3 10.03 -8.85 13.22
N ASP A 4 11.23 -9.14 13.73
CA ASP A 4 12.49 -8.65 13.18
C ASP A 4 12.96 -9.64 12.12
N ALA A 5 13.01 -9.22 10.86
CA ALA A 5 13.48 -10.09 9.79
C ALA A 5 15.01 -10.24 9.79
N ASN A 6 15.74 -9.45 10.58
CA ASN A 6 17.19 -9.48 10.73
C ASN A 6 17.91 -9.53 9.37
N GLN A 7 17.49 -8.67 8.44
CA GLN A 7 18.06 -8.56 7.09
C GLN A 7 17.97 -9.87 6.28
N SER A 8 16.93 -10.69 6.53
CA SER A 8 16.74 -11.98 5.86
C SER A 8 16.66 -11.86 4.35
N ALA A 9 17.26 -12.80 3.62
CA ALA A 9 17.18 -12.89 2.16
C ALA A 9 15.86 -13.48 1.61
N GLY A 10 14.83 -13.59 2.44
CA GLY A 10 13.50 -14.10 2.09
C GLY A 10 12.41 -13.23 2.70
N PRO A 11 11.12 -13.61 2.59
CA PRO A 11 10.07 -12.87 3.27
C PRO A 11 10.25 -12.94 4.78
N ALA A 12 10.07 -11.81 5.47
CA ALA A 12 10.02 -11.80 6.93
C ALA A 12 8.87 -12.67 7.45
N LEU A 13 7.75 -12.68 6.72
CA LEU A 13 6.60 -13.52 6.96
C LEU A 13 6.08 -14.15 5.66
N GLY A 14 6.16 -15.48 5.57
CA GLY A 14 5.61 -16.25 4.47
C GLY A 14 4.44 -17.11 4.93
N PRO A 15 3.19 -16.58 5.01
CA PRO A 15 2.07 -17.33 5.58
C PRO A 15 1.74 -18.59 4.75
N GLY A 16 2.11 -18.61 3.48
CA GLY A 16 2.23 -19.84 2.71
C GLY A 16 2.91 -19.60 1.37
N THR A 17 3.92 -20.43 1.11
CA THR A 17 4.81 -20.29 -0.03
C THR A 17 5.01 -21.64 -0.70
N GLY A 18 5.02 -21.66 -2.04
CA GLY A 18 5.26 -22.85 -2.85
C GLY A 18 4.00 -23.44 -3.50
N SER A 19 4.19 -24.40 -4.39
CA SER A 19 3.12 -25.10 -5.13
C SER A 19 2.17 -25.86 -4.20
N GLY A 20 0.88 -25.88 -4.53
CA GLY A 20 -0.15 -26.58 -3.77
C GLY A 20 -0.52 -25.89 -2.45
N THR A 21 -0.11 -24.62 -2.27
CA THR A 21 -0.38 -23.87 -1.06
C THR A 21 -1.79 -23.30 -1.10
N HIS A 22 -2.60 -23.70 -0.12
CA HIS A 22 -3.97 -23.22 0.04
C HIS A 22 -4.10 -22.55 1.40
N ILE A 23 -4.34 -21.24 1.42
CA ILE A 23 -4.55 -20.49 2.66
C ILE A 23 -5.93 -19.87 2.65
N HIS A 24 -6.58 -19.93 3.81
CA HIS A 24 -7.86 -19.31 4.07
C HIS A 24 -7.85 -18.66 5.46
N ASN A 25 -8.43 -17.47 5.60
CA ASN A 25 -8.60 -16.74 6.87
C ASN A 25 -7.28 -16.43 7.61
N PHE A 26 -6.20 -16.12 6.90
CA PHE A 26 -4.99 -15.63 7.55
C PHE A 26 -5.19 -14.19 8.03
N ARG A 27 -4.81 -13.91 9.27
CA ARG A 27 -4.94 -12.57 9.86
C ARG A 27 -3.65 -12.13 10.54
N PHE A 28 -3.15 -10.96 10.16
CA PHE A 28 -2.04 -10.27 10.83
C PHE A 28 -2.55 -8.94 11.38
N ILE A 29 -2.75 -8.87 12.69
CA ILE A 29 -3.44 -7.75 13.34
C ILE A 29 -2.60 -7.22 14.52
N ASN A 30 -2.57 -5.91 14.73
CA ASN A 30 -1.89 -5.25 15.86
C ASN A 30 -0.44 -5.75 16.00
N SER A 31 0.28 -5.76 14.88
CA SER A 31 1.58 -6.39 14.77
C SER A 31 2.56 -5.54 13.97
N GLU A 32 3.84 -5.88 14.04
CA GLU A 32 4.91 -5.13 13.38
C GLU A 32 5.84 -6.10 12.65
N ILE A 33 6.21 -5.74 11.43
CA ILE A 33 7.31 -6.36 10.66
C ILE A 33 8.33 -5.27 10.36
N TYR A 34 9.60 -5.54 10.66
CA TYR A 34 10.66 -4.60 10.36
C TYR A 34 11.98 -5.27 9.95
N ASN A 35 12.87 -4.47 9.36
CA ASN A 35 14.26 -4.84 9.06
C ASN A 35 14.39 -6.01 8.07
N ALA A 36 13.55 -6.02 7.03
CA ALA A 36 13.53 -7.07 6.00
C ALA A 36 14.33 -6.64 4.77
N GLY A 37 15.54 -7.19 4.66
CA GLY A 37 16.46 -6.88 3.56
C GLY A 37 16.01 -7.46 2.23
N ASN A 38 16.19 -6.70 1.14
CA ASN A 38 16.11 -7.08 -0.28
C ASN A 38 14.87 -7.82 -0.84
N TYR A 39 13.88 -8.31 -0.06
CA TYR A 39 12.81 -9.15 -0.62
C TYR A 39 11.39 -8.74 -0.25
N TYR A 40 10.88 -9.16 0.90
CA TYR A 40 9.48 -8.95 1.24
C TYR A 40 9.31 -8.78 2.75
N GLY A 41 8.41 -7.89 3.16
CA GLY A 41 7.84 -7.96 4.51
C GLY A 41 6.96 -9.20 4.62
N VAL A 42 5.95 -9.27 3.76
CA VAL A 42 5.06 -10.42 3.61
C VAL A 42 5.08 -10.93 2.18
N TYR A 43 5.21 -12.24 2.01
CA TYR A 43 5.00 -12.90 0.73
C TYR A 43 4.12 -14.14 0.90
N ALA A 44 2.99 -14.18 0.20
CA ALA A 44 2.18 -15.38 0.06
C ALA A 44 2.05 -15.70 -1.43
N GLY A 45 2.39 -16.92 -1.85
CA GLY A 45 2.35 -17.25 -3.28
C GLY A 45 3.12 -18.49 -3.67
N GLY A 46 3.04 -18.87 -4.95
CA GLY A 46 3.55 -20.16 -5.40
C GLY A 46 5.08 -20.26 -5.57
N GLY A 47 5.82 -19.16 -5.51
CA GLY A 47 7.27 -19.12 -5.79
C GLY A 47 7.64 -19.07 -7.29
N THR A 48 8.86 -19.47 -7.64
CA THR A 48 9.51 -19.19 -8.95
C THR A 48 9.05 -20.01 -10.16
N GLY A 49 8.18 -21.03 -10.03
CA GLY A 49 7.87 -21.95 -11.14
C GLY A 49 6.38 -22.15 -11.44
N CYS A 50 5.89 -21.72 -12.62
CA CYS A 50 4.50 -21.90 -13.06
C CYS A 50 4.17 -23.32 -13.55
N SER A 51 4.19 -24.32 -12.67
CA SER A 51 3.87 -25.71 -13.05
C SER A 51 2.38 -26.09 -12.87
N ALA A 52 1.60 -25.36 -12.08
CA ALA A 52 0.17 -25.61 -11.86
C ALA A 52 -0.58 -24.37 -11.32
N MET A 53 -1.88 -24.26 -11.66
CA MET A 53 -2.83 -23.32 -11.05
C MET A 53 -3.35 -23.88 -9.72
N ASP A 54 -2.46 -24.07 -8.75
CA ASP A 54 -2.73 -24.85 -7.53
C ASP A 54 -2.48 -24.07 -6.24
N THR A 55 -2.30 -22.76 -6.34
CA THR A 55 -2.02 -21.91 -5.18
C THR A 55 -3.10 -20.84 -5.09
N TRP A 56 -3.93 -20.89 -4.07
CA TRP A 56 -4.99 -19.91 -3.81
C TRP A 56 -4.94 -19.43 -2.36
N LEU A 57 -5.32 -18.17 -2.19
CA LEU A 57 -5.20 -17.40 -0.96
C LEU A 57 -6.51 -16.64 -0.78
N THR A 58 -7.30 -16.97 0.23
CA THR A 58 -8.62 -16.35 0.44
C THR A 58 -8.76 -15.74 1.82
N ASP A 59 -9.47 -14.63 1.90
CA ASP A 59 -9.80 -13.95 3.16
C ASP A 59 -8.54 -13.63 3.98
N MET A 60 -7.57 -13.00 3.32
CA MET A 60 -6.30 -12.60 3.91
C MET A 60 -6.44 -11.19 4.47
N GLU A 61 -6.18 -10.99 5.76
CA GLU A 61 -6.33 -9.69 6.41
C GLU A 61 -5.04 -9.21 7.06
N PHE A 62 -4.65 -7.97 6.76
CA PHE A 62 -3.57 -7.24 7.42
C PHE A 62 -4.16 -5.98 8.01
N ARG A 63 -4.26 -5.91 9.35
CA ARG A 63 -4.91 -4.80 10.03
C ARG A 63 -4.08 -4.16 11.12
N ASN A 64 -4.20 -2.84 11.28
CA ASN A 64 -3.65 -2.10 12.43
C ASN A 64 -2.19 -2.46 12.72
N SER A 65 -1.40 -2.67 11.66
CA SER A 65 -0.03 -3.18 11.76
C SER A 65 0.99 -2.19 11.18
N VAL A 66 2.24 -2.34 11.58
CA VAL A 66 3.35 -1.51 11.12
C VAL A 66 4.29 -2.34 10.24
N PHE A 67 4.59 -1.84 9.06
CA PHE A 67 5.56 -2.39 8.13
C PHE A 67 6.63 -1.33 7.93
N ARG A 68 7.88 -1.59 8.33
CA ARG A 68 8.94 -0.59 8.17
C ARG A 68 10.31 -1.13 7.84
N GLN A 69 11.12 -0.36 7.12
CA GLN A 69 12.50 -0.74 6.77
C GLN A 69 12.51 -2.09 6.03
N ILE A 70 11.74 -2.14 4.94
CA ILE A 70 11.62 -3.31 4.09
C ILE A 70 12.07 -2.88 2.71
N ASP A 71 13.28 -3.28 2.32
CA ASP A 71 13.83 -2.76 1.07
C ASP A 71 13.03 -3.22 -0.15
N GLY A 72 12.39 -4.39 -0.08
CA GLY A 72 11.56 -4.93 -1.14
C GLY A 72 10.08 -4.53 -1.04
N ARG A 73 9.15 -5.45 -1.34
CA ARG A 73 7.70 -5.16 -1.22
C ARG A 73 7.27 -5.29 0.23
N GLY A 74 6.41 -4.37 0.69
CA GLY A 74 5.84 -4.47 2.04
C GLY A 74 4.99 -5.73 2.17
N ILE A 75 3.95 -5.84 1.34
CA ILE A 75 3.07 -7.00 1.23
C ILE A 75 2.97 -7.40 -0.25
N GLN A 76 3.26 -8.66 -0.56
CA GLN A 76 2.91 -9.27 -1.85
C GLN A 76 2.07 -10.53 -1.65
N ILE A 77 0.93 -10.57 -2.33
CA ILE A 77 0.07 -11.75 -2.43
C ILE A 77 0.05 -12.13 -3.91
N GLU A 78 0.56 -13.31 -4.25
CA GLU A 78 0.81 -13.77 -5.61
C GLU A 78 0.29 -15.20 -5.79
N PRO A 79 -1.05 -15.38 -5.86
CA PRO A 79 -1.65 -16.67 -6.09
C PRO A 79 -1.42 -17.15 -7.54
N ARG A 80 -1.64 -18.44 -7.76
CA ARG A 80 -1.58 -19.09 -9.09
C ARG A 80 -2.93 -19.58 -9.60
N ALA A 81 -3.91 -19.62 -8.72
CA ALA A 81 -5.31 -19.83 -8.99
C ALA A 81 -6.10 -18.65 -8.41
N ASP A 82 -7.35 -18.50 -8.84
CA ASP A 82 -8.20 -17.41 -8.38
C ASP A 82 -8.28 -17.38 -6.85
N SER A 83 -8.12 -16.18 -6.33
CA SER A 83 -8.03 -15.82 -4.92
C SER A 83 -8.92 -14.63 -4.67
N SER A 84 -9.41 -14.47 -3.45
CA SER A 84 -10.28 -13.34 -3.17
C SER A 84 -10.28 -12.92 -1.70
N GLY A 85 -10.69 -11.68 -1.44
CA GLY A 85 -10.86 -11.18 -0.06
C GLY A 85 -9.54 -10.79 0.58
N LEU A 86 -8.68 -10.06 -0.13
CA LEU A 86 -7.50 -9.44 0.48
C LEU A 86 -7.90 -8.11 1.09
N ILE A 87 -7.69 -7.94 2.40
CA ILE A 87 -7.90 -6.68 3.11
C ILE A 87 -6.59 -6.20 3.71
N VAL A 88 -6.20 -4.96 3.38
CA VAL A 88 -5.06 -4.25 3.96
C VAL A 88 -5.59 -2.93 4.52
N ASP A 89 -5.88 -2.92 5.81
CA ASP A 89 -6.65 -1.84 6.45
C ASP A 89 -6.00 -1.32 7.75
N GLY A 90 -5.87 -0.02 7.92
CA GLY A 90 -5.37 0.53 9.18
C GLY A 90 -3.87 0.40 9.41
N ASN A 91 -3.06 0.16 8.38
CA ASN A 91 -1.63 -0.09 8.55
C ASN A 91 -0.77 1.15 8.33
N ALA A 92 0.42 1.13 8.92
CA ALA A 92 1.48 2.11 8.68
C ALA A 92 2.60 1.46 7.84
N PHE A 93 3.00 2.11 6.74
CA PHE A 93 4.10 1.70 5.87
C PHE A 93 5.18 2.78 5.86
N HIS A 94 6.41 2.44 6.22
CA HIS A 94 7.52 3.40 6.28
C HIS A 94 8.80 2.81 5.72
N ASP A 95 9.53 3.53 4.89
CA ASP A 95 10.84 3.07 4.42
C ASP A 95 10.74 1.72 3.67
N ILE A 96 9.87 1.69 2.64
CA ILE A 96 9.54 0.49 1.86
C ILE A 96 9.95 0.66 0.40
N GLY A 97 10.54 -0.36 -0.21
CA GLY A 97 10.69 -0.45 -1.67
C GLY A 97 11.93 0.20 -2.28
N TYR A 98 12.99 0.35 -1.50
CA TYR A 98 14.28 0.93 -1.92
C TYR A 98 15.21 -0.01 -2.70
N ALA A 99 14.99 -1.33 -2.68
CA ALA A 99 15.86 -2.32 -3.31
C ALA A 99 15.14 -3.34 -4.20
N ASN A 100 15.99 -4.11 -4.88
CA ASN A 100 15.63 -5.14 -5.85
C ASN A 100 15.00 -6.35 -5.14
N SER A 101 13.68 -6.48 -5.15
CA SER A 101 13.03 -7.75 -4.83
C SER A 101 12.72 -8.52 -6.12
N GLY A 102 13.63 -9.43 -6.48
CA GLY A 102 13.63 -10.14 -7.76
C GLY A 102 14.17 -9.29 -8.92
N ASN A 103 13.54 -9.36 -10.10
CA ASN A 103 13.96 -8.63 -11.32
C ASN A 103 13.46 -7.17 -11.39
N GLN A 104 12.77 -6.65 -10.37
CA GLN A 104 12.26 -5.28 -10.34
C GLN A 104 13.16 -4.40 -9.48
N SER A 105 13.53 -3.22 -9.98
CA SER A 105 14.51 -2.34 -9.31
C SER A 105 13.93 -1.48 -8.18
N ILE A 106 12.61 -1.28 -8.20
CA ILE A 106 11.85 -0.50 -7.22
C ILE A 106 10.55 -1.26 -6.95
N SER A 107 10.13 -1.31 -5.70
CA SER A 107 8.99 -2.10 -5.24
C SER A 107 7.90 -1.23 -4.62
N MET A 108 6.66 -1.72 -4.62
CA MET A 108 5.51 -1.04 -4.01
C MET A 108 5.28 -1.52 -2.58
N ALA A 109 4.65 -0.71 -1.73
CA ALA A 109 4.30 -1.10 -0.37
C ALA A 109 3.29 -2.26 -0.34
N VAL A 110 2.27 -2.22 -1.20
CA VAL A 110 1.24 -3.25 -1.33
C VAL A 110 1.13 -3.67 -2.80
N GLN A 111 1.36 -4.95 -3.07
CA GLN A 111 1.34 -5.49 -4.42
C GLN A 111 0.57 -6.81 -4.45
N PRO A 112 -0.76 -6.77 -4.59
CA PRO A 112 -1.51 -7.92 -5.06
C PRO A 112 -1.04 -8.20 -6.48
N ALA A 113 -0.41 -9.35 -6.65
CA ALA A 113 0.08 -9.90 -7.89
C ALA A 113 -0.69 -11.19 -8.18
N GLY A 114 -0.26 -11.91 -9.19
CA GLY A 114 -0.93 -13.08 -9.74
C GLY A 114 0.04 -13.73 -10.71
N ALA A 115 0.49 -14.90 -10.32
CA ALA A 115 1.39 -15.68 -11.14
C ALA A 115 0.57 -16.65 -11.99
N CYS A 116 1.06 -16.99 -13.18
CA CYS A 116 0.53 -18.13 -13.95
C CYS A 116 -0.96 -18.03 -14.33
N GLY A 117 -1.51 -16.82 -14.41
CA GLY A 117 -2.93 -16.58 -14.74
C GLY A 117 -3.88 -16.58 -13.53
N GLY A 118 -3.37 -16.76 -12.32
CA GLY A 118 -4.16 -16.54 -11.10
C GLY A 118 -4.49 -15.06 -10.91
N VAL A 119 -5.68 -14.80 -10.35
CA VAL A 119 -6.19 -13.44 -10.09
C VAL A 119 -6.48 -13.29 -8.60
N THR A 120 -6.30 -12.09 -8.07
CA THR A 120 -6.83 -11.71 -6.74
C THR A 120 -7.98 -10.73 -6.92
N ASP A 121 -9.20 -11.18 -6.64
CA ASP A 121 -10.42 -10.37 -6.67
C ASP A 121 -10.83 -9.90 -5.27
N ASN A 122 -11.76 -8.95 -5.18
CA ASN A 122 -12.26 -8.40 -3.91
C ASN A 122 -11.10 -7.93 -3.01
N VAL A 123 -10.23 -7.11 -3.56
CA VAL A 123 -9.11 -6.47 -2.86
C VAL A 123 -9.58 -5.16 -2.27
N GLU A 124 -9.30 -4.93 -1.00
CA GLU A 124 -9.48 -3.65 -0.33
C GLU A 124 -8.19 -3.21 0.34
N ILE A 125 -7.66 -2.08 -0.10
CA ILE A 125 -6.53 -1.38 0.51
C ILE A 125 -7.09 -0.05 1.02
N SER A 126 -7.47 -0.04 2.29
CA SER A 126 -8.20 1.07 2.88
C SER A 126 -7.49 1.61 4.10
N ASN A 127 -7.68 2.90 4.36
CA ASN A 127 -7.25 3.49 5.61
C ASN A 127 -5.79 3.19 6.00
N ASN A 128 -4.81 3.36 5.11
CA ASN A 128 -3.41 3.16 5.45
C ASN A 128 -2.66 4.49 5.39
N ILE A 129 -1.60 4.59 6.19
CA ILE A 129 -0.66 5.71 6.14
C ILE A 129 0.70 5.21 5.66
N ALA A 130 1.24 5.84 4.62
CA ALA A 130 2.50 5.44 4.01
C ALA A 130 3.42 6.64 3.76
N TRP A 131 4.70 6.53 4.13
CA TRP A 131 5.67 7.58 3.87
C TRP A 131 7.11 7.11 3.73
N ASP A 132 7.96 8.00 3.19
CA ASP A 132 9.34 7.71 2.82
C ASP A 132 9.43 6.40 2.03
N LEU A 133 8.62 6.29 0.97
CA LEU A 133 8.62 5.09 0.14
C LEU A 133 9.69 5.22 -0.93
N GLY A 134 10.48 4.17 -1.14
CA GLY A 134 11.41 4.05 -2.27
C GLY A 134 10.65 4.01 -3.59
N GLY A 135 9.58 3.21 -3.65
CA GLY A 135 8.62 3.22 -4.75
C GLY A 135 7.33 3.96 -4.42
N GLY A 136 6.22 3.41 -4.88
CA GLY A 136 4.87 3.86 -4.56
C GLY A 136 4.16 2.99 -3.52
N PHE A 137 2.86 3.23 -3.40
CA PHE A 137 2.02 2.60 -2.39
C PHE A 137 1.34 1.32 -2.89
N ALA A 138 0.51 1.37 -3.93
CA ALA A 138 -0.27 0.21 -4.40
C ALA A 138 -0.16 -0.09 -5.91
N LEU A 139 0.00 -1.37 -6.27
CA LEU A 139 -0.07 -1.87 -7.65
C LEU A 139 -1.38 -2.60 -7.92
N VAL A 140 -2.07 -2.26 -9.01
CA VAL A 140 -3.20 -3.01 -9.57
C VAL A 140 -2.68 -3.91 -10.70
N ASP A 141 -2.60 -5.22 -10.47
CA ASP A 141 -1.89 -6.15 -11.37
C ASP A 141 -2.79 -7.04 -12.24
N TYR A 142 -4.13 -6.87 -12.22
CA TYR A 142 -5.07 -7.62 -13.08
C TYR A 142 -6.21 -6.77 -13.63
N GLY A 143 -6.65 -7.14 -14.84
CA GLY A 143 -7.80 -6.54 -15.49
C GLY A 143 -9.08 -7.12 -14.91
N LEU A 144 -9.65 -6.42 -13.94
CA LEU A 144 -10.89 -6.83 -13.30
C LEU A 144 -12.12 -6.51 -14.15
N ALA A 145 -13.15 -7.34 -14.02
CA ALA A 145 -14.44 -7.11 -14.69
C ALA A 145 -15.09 -5.82 -14.21
N ASP A 146 -14.99 -5.53 -12.91
CA ASP A 146 -15.54 -4.35 -12.24
C ASP A 146 -14.46 -3.69 -11.34
N ALA A 147 -14.45 -2.36 -11.32
CA ALA A 147 -13.60 -1.56 -10.44
C ALA A 147 -13.94 -1.79 -8.96
N SER A 148 -15.20 -2.13 -8.64
CA SER A 148 -15.63 -2.40 -7.26
C SER A 148 -14.94 -3.61 -6.62
N ASN A 149 -14.29 -4.46 -7.41
CA ASN A 149 -13.54 -5.63 -6.94
C ASN A 149 -12.12 -5.30 -6.50
N PHE A 150 -11.64 -4.07 -6.72
CA PHE A 150 -10.33 -3.62 -6.22
C PHE A 150 -10.41 -2.17 -5.80
N LYS A 151 -10.40 -1.95 -4.49
CA LYS A 151 -10.56 -0.65 -3.88
C LYS A 151 -9.25 -0.20 -3.25
N ILE A 152 -8.84 1.02 -3.56
CA ILE A 152 -7.75 1.71 -2.90
C ILE A 152 -8.32 3.04 -2.42
N ILE A 153 -8.77 3.07 -1.17
CA ILE A 153 -9.61 4.15 -0.66
C ILE A 153 -9.11 4.70 0.67
N ASP A 154 -9.31 5.99 0.88
CA ASP A 154 -9.10 6.63 2.18
C ASP A 154 -7.64 6.50 2.69
N ASN A 155 -6.65 6.31 1.83
CA ASN A 155 -5.24 6.18 2.24
C ASN A 155 -4.51 7.53 2.22
N THR A 156 -3.49 7.67 3.07
CA THR A 156 -2.55 8.79 3.07
C THR A 156 -1.17 8.32 2.62
N VAL A 157 -0.64 8.90 1.55
CA VAL A 157 0.68 8.62 0.98
C VAL A 157 1.46 9.93 0.87
N TRP A 158 2.57 10.02 1.60
CA TRP A 158 3.43 11.20 1.68
C TRP A 158 4.87 10.85 1.34
N ASN A 159 5.59 11.70 0.62
CA ASN A 159 7.02 11.49 0.35
C ASN A 159 7.32 10.10 -0.24
N TYR A 160 6.85 9.85 -1.46
CA TYR A 160 7.03 8.59 -2.18
C TYR A 160 7.97 8.75 -3.37
N ALA A 161 8.35 7.63 -4.00
CA ALA A 161 9.28 7.59 -5.12
C ALA A 161 10.71 8.03 -4.77
N ASN A 162 11.21 7.77 -3.57
CA ASN A 162 12.54 8.20 -3.14
C ASN A 162 13.69 7.45 -3.84
N ALA A 163 13.43 6.25 -4.38
CA ALA A 163 14.43 5.46 -5.08
C ALA A 163 14.57 5.89 -6.55
N SER A 164 15.77 5.74 -7.09
CA SER A 164 16.12 6.07 -8.48
C SER A 164 16.71 4.85 -9.20
N PRO A 165 16.50 4.72 -10.53
CA PRO A 165 15.76 5.63 -11.42
C PRO A 165 14.23 5.47 -11.28
N VAL A 166 13.47 6.51 -11.64
CA VAL A 166 11.99 6.44 -11.69
C VAL A 166 11.54 5.30 -12.61
N THR A 167 10.65 4.44 -12.11
CA THR A 167 10.04 3.34 -12.85
C THR A 167 8.52 3.37 -12.71
N LEU A 168 7.84 2.38 -13.32
CA LEU A 168 6.40 2.19 -13.14
C LEU A 168 6.00 2.11 -11.65
N ASN A 169 6.83 1.45 -10.83
CA ASN A 169 6.56 1.28 -9.41
C ASN A 169 6.97 2.50 -8.56
N SER A 170 7.30 3.63 -9.17
CA SER A 170 7.57 4.87 -8.44
C SER A 170 6.30 5.69 -8.23
N HIS A 171 5.24 5.45 -9.00
CA HIS A 171 3.96 6.17 -8.88
C HIS A 171 3.19 5.74 -7.63
N ALA A 172 2.50 6.65 -6.95
CA ALA A 172 1.84 6.31 -5.67
C ALA A 172 0.83 5.16 -5.84
N ILE A 173 -0.03 5.24 -6.85
CA ILE A 173 -0.91 4.15 -7.26
C ILE A 173 -0.77 3.95 -8.76
N THR A 174 -0.53 2.71 -9.18
CA THR A 174 -0.39 2.39 -10.60
C THR A 174 -1.06 1.09 -10.96
N ALA A 175 -1.52 0.97 -12.21
CA ALA A 175 -1.79 -0.34 -12.80
C ALA A 175 -0.54 -0.90 -13.48
N SER A 176 -0.41 -2.23 -13.52
CA SER A 176 0.64 -2.88 -14.29
C SER A 176 0.38 -2.79 -15.79
N VAL A 177 -0.88 -2.67 -16.21
CA VAL A 177 -1.31 -2.48 -17.61
C VAL A 177 -2.40 -1.41 -17.68
N ASP A 178 -2.37 -0.58 -18.72
CA ASP A 178 -3.43 0.39 -18.99
C ASP A 178 -4.80 -0.29 -19.13
N GLY A 179 -5.83 0.30 -18.53
CA GLY A 179 -7.22 -0.18 -18.62
C GLY A 179 -7.61 -1.19 -17.54
N TYR A 180 -6.69 -1.60 -16.66
CA TYR A 180 -7.06 -2.34 -15.45
C TYR A 180 -7.93 -1.48 -14.56
N LYS A 181 -8.94 -2.12 -13.96
CA LYS A 181 -10.01 -1.45 -13.23
C LYS A 181 -9.78 -1.51 -11.73
N ALA A 182 -9.93 -0.36 -11.09
CA ALA A 182 -9.94 -0.21 -9.65
C ALA A 182 -10.75 1.03 -9.26
N GLU A 183 -11.33 1.01 -8.08
CA GLU A 183 -11.89 2.19 -7.43
C GLU A 183 -10.77 2.86 -6.62
N VAL A 184 -10.39 4.08 -7.01
CA VAL A 184 -9.31 4.83 -6.37
C VAL A 184 -9.85 6.19 -5.96
N ARG A 185 -10.34 6.30 -4.72
CA ARG A 185 -10.97 7.54 -4.24
C ARG A 185 -10.53 7.94 -2.84
N ASN A 186 -10.75 9.21 -2.52
CA ASN A 186 -10.49 9.76 -1.19
C ASN A 186 -9.06 9.55 -0.68
N ASN A 187 -8.05 9.38 -1.54
CA ASN A 187 -6.67 9.24 -1.08
C ASN A 187 -5.98 10.60 -1.02
N ILE A 188 -5.12 10.82 -0.03
CA ILE A 188 -4.18 11.96 -0.01
C ILE A 188 -2.84 11.47 -0.56
N LEU A 189 -2.41 11.98 -1.72
CA LEU A 189 -1.20 11.54 -2.43
C LEU A 189 -0.31 12.76 -2.71
N LEU A 190 0.68 13.00 -1.85
CA LEU A 190 1.46 14.26 -1.85
C LEU A 190 2.97 14.03 -1.79
N ALA A 191 3.72 15.05 -2.24
CA ALA A 191 5.18 15.10 -2.25
C ALA A 191 5.88 13.92 -2.95
N PRO A 192 5.71 13.70 -4.26
CA PRO A 192 6.62 12.82 -4.99
C PRO A 192 8.06 13.34 -4.89
N ALA A 193 9.00 12.50 -4.47
CA ALA A 193 10.41 12.86 -4.30
C ALA A 193 11.14 13.12 -5.63
N ASN A 194 10.62 12.56 -6.74
CA ASN A 194 11.21 12.67 -8.07
C ASN A 194 10.25 13.28 -9.09
N SER A 195 10.79 14.02 -10.06
CA SER A 195 10.02 14.62 -11.15
C SER A 195 9.49 13.55 -12.11
N GLY A 196 8.35 13.85 -12.77
CA GLY A 196 7.70 12.92 -13.71
C GLY A 196 6.92 11.78 -13.03
N VAL A 197 6.84 11.79 -11.70
CA VAL A 197 6.05 10.82 -10.93
C VAL A 197 4.63 11.34 -10.74
N ASN A 198 3.67 10.65 -11.33
CA ASN A 198 2.24 10.89 -11.11
C ASN A 198 1.73 10.22 -9.82
N PRO A 199 0.76 10.82 -9.12
CA PRO A 199 0.00 10.15 -8.07
C PRO A 199 -0.74 8.91 -8.57
N LEU A 200 -1.46 9.06 -9.69
CA LEU A 200 -2.13 7.95 -10.38
C LEU A 200 -1.48 7.72 -11.74
N ASN A 201 -1.08 6.48 -12.04
CA ASN A 201 -0.48 6.12 -13.31
C ASN A 201 -1.14 4.89 -13.95
N ARG A 202 -1.17 4.84 -15.29
CA ARG A 202 -1.91 3.83 -16.07
C ARG A 202 -3.38 3.70 -15.66
N ALA A 203 -3.94 4.81 -15.18
CA ALA A 203 -5.23 4.87 -14.49
C ALA A 203 -6.45 4.94 -15.43
N SER A 204 -6.31 4.59 -16.71
CA SER A 204 -7.39 4.72 -17.70
C SER A 204 -8.60 3.84 -17.42
N GLY A 205 -8.45 2.77 -16.62
CA GLY A 205 -9.55 1.95 -16.13
C GLY A 205 -10.01 2.29 -14.71
N PHE A 206 -9.38 3.26 -14.05
CA PHE A 206 -9.71 3.60 -12.66
C PHE A 206 -10.94 4.49 -12.61
N THR A 207 -11.86 4.15 -11.71
CA THR A 207 -12.86 5.11 -11.24
C THR A 207 -12.18 5.94 -10.16
N SER A 208 -11.86 7.20 -10.46
CA SER A 208 -11.12 8.08 -9.56
C SER A 208 -11.89 9.35 -9.23
N ASN A 209 -12.07 9.60 -7.93
CA ASN A 209 -12.75 10.79 -7.42
C ASN A 209 -12.16 11.21 -6.08
N ASP A 210 -12.24 12.50 -5.75
CA ASP A 210 -11.95 13.02 -4.40
C ASP A 210 -10.54 12.70 -3.85
N ASN A 211 -9.60 12.29 -4.70
CA ASN A 211 -8.21 12.17 -4.30
C ASN A 211 -7.60 13.56 -4.19
N LEU A 212 -6.88 13.84 -3.10
CA LEU A 212 -6.15 15.08 -2.90
C LEU A 212 -4.71 14.91 -3.36
N CYS A 213 -4.29 15.71 -4.33
CA CYS A 213 -2.93 15.71 -4.86
C CYS A 213 -2.36 17.14 -4.98
N GLU A 214 -1.06 17.24 -5.23
CA GLU A 214 -0.43 18.53 -5.51
C GLU A 214 -0.99 19.15 -6.79
N GLN A 215 -1.06 20.48 -6.80
CA GLN A 215 -1.56 21.23 -7.95
C GLN A 215 -0.80 20.88 -9.23
N GLY A 216 -1.54 20.56 -10.31
CA GLY A 216 -0.96 20.18 -11.60
C GLY A 216 -0.66 18.69 -11.76
N SER A 217 -0.87 17.88 -10.73
CA SER A 217 -0.72 16.42 -10.81
C SER A 217 -1.94 15.73 -11.40
N ALA A 218 -1.72 14.67 -12.19
CA ALA A 218 -2.79 13.82 -12.69
C ALA A 218 -3.32 12.90 -11.58
N CYS A 219 -4.49 13.23 -11.03
CA CYS A 219 -5.04 12.60 -9.83
C CYS A 219 -6.51 12.15 -9.98
N GLY A 220 -7.01 12.13 -11.22
CA GLY A 220 -8.41 11.80 -11.55
C GLY A 220 -9.26 13.02 -11.88
N SER A 221 -10.44 12.80 -12.47
CA SER A 221 -11.29 13.86 -13.01
C SER A 221 -12.04 14.69 -11.96
N GLY A 222 -12.10 14.23 -10.71
CA GLY A 222 -12.65 14.96 -9.56
C GLY A 222 -11.62 15.14 -8.45
N ALA A 223 -10.34 15.24 -8.80
CA ALA A 223 -9.28 15.42 -7.83
C ALA A 223 -9.41 16.76 -7.08
N LEU A 224 -9.15 16.71 -5.78
CA LEU A 224 -8.90 17.88 -4.96
C LEU A 224 -7.42 18.27 -5.09
N THR A 225 -7.12 19.56 -4.93
CA THR A 225 -5.74 20.04 -4.92
C THR A 225 -5.41 20.63 -3.57
N GLY A 226 -4.23 20.31 -3.04
CA GLY A 226 -3.74 20.89 -1.79
C GLY A 226 -2.22 20.76 -1.67
N SER A 227 -1.66 21.56 -0.77
CA SER A 227 -0.27 21.46 -0.34
C SER A 227 -0.15 20.75 1.01
N ALA A 228 1.07 20.35 1.37
CA ALA A 228 1.36 19.75 2.67
C ALA A 228 0.93 20.63 3.84
N ASP A 229 1.20 21.94 3.77
CA ASP A 229 0.89 22.91 4.81
C ASP A 229 -0.62 23.17 4.98
N GLU A 230 -1.43 22.88 3.96
CA GLU A 230 -2.89 22.95 4.04
C GLU A 230 -3.51 21.64 4.52
N THR A 231 -2.85 20.53 4.21
CA THR A 231 -3.35 19.17 4.43
C THR A 231 -2.99 18.63 5.81
N TYR A 232 -1.79 18.92 6.32
CA TYR A 232 -1.29 18.32 7.56
C TYR A 232 -0.98 19.34 8.66
N VAL A 233 -1.16 18.93 9.92
CA VAL A 233 -0.70 19.69 11.08
C VAL A 233 0.83 19.79 11.09
N SER A 234 1.52 18.69 10.77
CA SER A 234 2.97 18.64 10.69
C SER A 234 3.43 17.56 9.70
N VAL A 235 4.51 17.83 8.97
CA VAL A 235 5.26 16.84 8.18
C VAL A 235 6.63 16.53 8.79
N ASP A 236 6.87 16.98 10.02
CA ASP A 236 8.07 16.62 10.78
C ASP A 236 7.87 15.24 11.40
N SER A 237 8.68 14.27 11.01
CA SER A 237 8.61 12.88 11.48
C SER A 237 8.91 12.72 12.97
N ALA A 238 9.53 13.72 13.62
CA ALA A 238 9.71 13.76 15.06
C ALA A 238 8.48 14.30 15.82
N SER A 239 7.49 14.85 15.12
CA SER A 239 6.29 15.42 15.74
C SER A 239 5.27 14.34 16.12
N ALA A 240 4.62 14.51 17.27
CA ALA A 240 3.48 13.69 17.68
C ALA A 240 2.26 13.83 16.76
N THR A 241 2.19 14.91 15.97
CA THR A 241 1.13 15.18 14.99
C THR A 241 1.62 14.98 13.55
N PHE A 242 2.69 14.21 13.35
CA PHE A 242 3.19 13.89 12.01
C PHE A 242 2.08 13.29 11.15
N LEU A 243 1.83 13.90 9.99
CA LEU A 243 0.79 13.57 9.02
C LEU A 243 -0.65 13.55 9.57
N PHE A 244 -0.91 14.17 10.72
CA PHE A 244 -2.28 14.38 11.16
C PHE A 244 -2.99 15.31 10.16
N PRO A 245 -4.12 14.91 9.57
CA PRO A 245 -4.84 15.75 8.62
C PRO A 245 -5.43 16.99 9.31
N LYS A 246 -5.59 18.08 8.55
CA LYS A 246 -6.26 19.30 8.96
C LYS A 246 -7.01 19.95 7.80
N GLY A 247 -7.85 20.94 8.12
CA GLY A 247 -8.58 21.71 7.11
C GLY A 247 -9.46 20.81 6.24
N ASN A 248 -9.39 21.00 4.92
CA ASN A 248 -10.21 20.24 3.98
C ASN A 248 -9.83 18.75 3.89
N ALA A 249 -8.62 18.38 4.36
CA ALA A 249 -8.19 16.98 4.42
C ALA A 249 -8.96 16.15 5.46
N LEU A 250 -9.61 16.80 6.42
CA LEU A 250 -10.47 16.15 7.42
C LEU A 250 -11.83 15.74 6.85
N GLY A 251 -12.30 16.36 5.75
CA GLY A 251 -13.68 16.17 5.30
C GLY A 251 -14.71 16.34 6.44
N ASN A 252 -15.61 15.35 6.59
CA ASN A 252 -16.57 15.11 7.67
C ASN A 252 -16.13 13.98 8.63
N ALA A 253 -14.85 13.56 8.59
CA ALA A 253 -14.38 12.37 9.28
C ALA A 253 -14.62 12.41 10.80
N VAL A 254 -15.13 11.30 11.33
CA VAL A 254 -15.22 11.08 12.78
C VAL A 254 -13.86 10.61 13.27
N LEU A 255 -13.11 11.54 13.87
CA LEU A 255 -11.88 11.25 14.61
C LEU A 255 -12.13 10.10 15.61
N GLN A 256 -11.59 8.90 15.33
CA GLN A 256 -11.70 7.73 16.20
C GLN A 256 -10.84 7.95 17.45
N PRO A 257 -11.41 8.13 18.66
CA PRO A 257 -10.60 8.28 19.86
C PRO A 257 -9.96 6.93 20.26
N GLY A 258 -8.71 6.96 20.69
CA GLY A 258 -8.12 5.86 21.48
C GLY A 258 -7.21 4.91 20.73
N PHE A 259 -6.56 5.32 19.65
CA PHE A 259 -5.46 4.54 19.09
C PHE A 259 -4.14 4.86 19.83
N GLU A 260 -3.45 3.81 20.25
CA GLU A 260 -2.08 3.86 20.77
C GLU A 260 -1.15 3.11 19.82
N LEU A 261 -0.31 3.84 19.09
CA LEU A 261 0.77 3.25 18.29
C LEU A 261 2.10 3.55 18.94
N ASP A 262 2.83 2.50 19.33
CA ASP A 262 4.25 2.64 19.62
C ASP A 262 5.01 2.75 18.29
N TYR A 263 5.45 3.98 17.95
CA TYR A 263 6.31 4.25 16.80
C TYR A 263 7.65 4.78 17.32
N PHE A 264 8.73 3.99 17.11
CA PHE A 264 10.08 4.30 17.59
C PHE A 264 10.19 4.58 19.10
N GLY A 265 9.41 3.90 19.94
CA GLY A 265 9.44 4.09 21.39
C GLY A 265 8.68 5.34 21.86
N VAL A 266 7.97 6.02 20.96
CA VAL A 266 7.03 7.09 21.28
C VAL A 266 5.61 6.54 21.16
N MET A 267 4.90 6.54 22.29
CA MET A 267 3.46 6.24 22.31
C MET A 267 2.70 7.38 21.66
N ARG A 268 2.16 7.13 20.47
CA ARG A 268 1.21 8.03 19.81
C ARG A 268 -0.15 7.80 20.44
N SER A 269 -0.65 8.75 21.23
CA SER A 269 -2.02 8.72 21.77
C SER A 269 -2.82 9.86 21.17
N GLY A 270 -3.90 9.56 20.47
CA GLY A 270 -4.77 10.56 19.85
C GLY A 270 -5.80 9.93 18.93
N ALA A 271 -6.67 10.77 18.37
CA ALA A 271 -7.47 10.32 17.23
C ALA A 271 -6.57 10.31 16.00
N ILE A 272 -6.10 9.13 15.60
CA ILE A 272 -5.48 8.97 14.29
C ILE A 272 -6.64 8.75 13.34
N ASP A 273 -6.82 9.71 12.44
CA ASP A 273 -7.64 9.44 11.29
C ASP A 273 -6.90 8.42 10.44
N VAL A 274 -7.57 7.31 10.26
CA VAL A 274 -7.08 6.26 9.40
C VAL A 274 -7.61 6.47 7.98
N GLY A 275 -8.63 7.31 7.75
CA GLY A 275 -9.29 7.50 6.46
C GLY A 275 -9.23 8.95 5.95
N ALA A 276 -8.72 9.16 4.74
CA ALA A 276 -8.75 10.48 4.11
C ALA A 276 -10.17 10.89 3.63
N ILE A 277 -10.50 12.19 3.81
CA ILE A 277 -11.59 12.97 3.20
C ILE A 277 -12.93 12.21 2.95
N GLU A 278 -13.84 12.23 3.93
CA GLU A 278 -15.27 12.01 3.65
C GLU A 278 -15.96 13.35 3.35
N GLN A 279 -16.74 13.44 2.26
CA GLN A 279 -17.77 14.49 2.11
C GLN A 279 -19.11 13.99 2.65
#